data_AF-A0A353R9Y7-F1
#
_entry.id   AF-A0A353R9Y7-F1
#
_cell.length_a   1.000
_cell.length_b   1.000
_cell.length_c   1.000
_cell.angle_alpha   90.00
_cell.angle_beta   90.00
_cell.angle_gamma   90.00
#
_symmetry.space_group_name_H-M   'P 1'
#
loop_
_entity.id
_entity.type
_entity.pdbx_description
1 polymer ?
#
loop_
_entity_poly.entity_id
_entity_poly.type
_entity_poly.pdbx_seq_one_letter_code
_entity_poly.pdbx_strand_id
1 'polypeptide(L)'
;VTILIQGERGLGANTDIDGNFVIERCPSNAILVLSYVGFTTIQVPVEGRSVLNITMTPDALALEEVMVVAYGTARKGTYTGAASVVKSDAIKDVPTLSFENALSGKVAGMQITTNSGQAGAVSSIRVRGIGSMNASNEPLYVIDGVPVTSGSTGQMSDYLYSTNNVMSTLNPQDIESITVLKDAAASALYGSRAANGVILVTTKTGRLGRPVVNFKASVGLTPSFATVNFDIASPEQQVELYYENFWNAGKYDGNTDAASSASALAQLNKRFNKHGYRFTADDNTVNSLQILGMTDGQENREGKYYNWDDVLFRTAIYQTYDLSVSGASDRTSYYSSLSYTKE
;
A
#
# COMPACT_ATOMS: atom_id res chain seq x y z
N VAL A 1 36.00 -11.70 14.41
CA VAL A 1 35.21 -12.95 14.56
C VAL A 1 34.69 -13.03 15.99
N THR A 2 33.45 -13.46 16.19
CA THR A 2 32.87 -13.69 17.52
C THR A 2 32.89 -15.19 17.83
N ILE A 3 33.40 -15.54 19.01
CA ILE A 3 33.59 -16.91 19.47
C ILE A 3 32.75 -17.11 20.73
N LEU A 4 31.87 -18.11 20.73
CA LEU A 4 30.98 -18.43 21.84
C LEU A 4 31.15 -19.89 22.26
N ILE A 5 30.98 -20.19 23.55
CA ILE A 5 30.92 -21.57 24.03
C ILE A 5 29.49 -22.09 23.85
N GLN A 6 29.34 -23.25 23.18
CA GLN A 6 28.04 -23.85 22.93
C GLN A 6 27.34 -24.21 24.25
N GLY A 7 26.13 -23.68 24.45
CA GLY A 7 25.31 -23.95 25.63
C GLY A 7 25.52 -23.01 26.81
N GLU A 8 26.54 -22.13 26.78
CA GLU A 8 26.80 -21.17 27.86
C GLU A 8 26.49 -19.73 27.41
N ARG A 9 25.65 -19.03 28.18
CA ARG A 9 25.31 -17.63 27.91
C ARG A 9 26.30 -16.71 28.62
N GLY A 10 27.05 -15.92 27.85
CA GLY A 10 27.94 -14.88 28.37
C GLY A 10 29.42 -15.26 28.45
N LEU A 11 29.79 -16.49 28.06
CA LEU A 11 31.19 -16.93 27.98
C LEU A 11 31.61 -17.05 26.51
N GLY A 12 32.52 -16.17 26.11
CA GLY A 12 33.02 -16.04 24.75
C GLY A 12 34.08 -14.96 24.63
N ALA A 13 34.64 -14.80 23.44
CA ALA A 13 35.64 -13.79 23.13
C ALA A 13 35.46 -13.28 21.69
N ASN A 14 35.92 -12.06 21.44
CA ASN A 14 36.11 -11.56 20.08
C ASN A 14 37.57 -11.69 19.70
N THR A 15 37.85 -11.99 18.43
CA THR A 15 39.21 -11.95 17.91
C THR A 15 39.70 -10.51 17.79
N ASP A 16 41.00 -10.30 17.95
CA ASP A 16 41.67 -9.04 17.60
C ASP A 16 41.80 -8.89 16.06
N ILE A 17 42.54 -7.84 15.63
CA ILE A 17 42.76 -7.52 14.21
C ILE A 17 43.67 -8.54 13.51
N ASP A 18 44.52 -9.22 14.28
CA ASP A 18 45.48 -10.21 13.79
C ASP A 18 44.91 -11.66 13.89
N GLY A 19 43.69 -11.81 14.41
CA GLY A 19 42.97 -13.09 14.51
C GLY A 19 43.20 -13.85 15.82
N ASN A 20 43.90 -13.27 16.81
CA ASN A 20 44.12 -13.92 18.10
C ASN A 20 42.91 -13.77 19.02
N PHE A 21 42.71 -14.75 19.91
CA PHE A 21 41.67 -14.73 20.91
C PHE A 21 42.10 -15.48 22.18
N VAL A 22 41.52 -15.11 23.32
CA VAL A 22 41.74 -15.79 24.61
C VAL A 22 40.38 -16.00 25.29
N ILE A 23 40.15 -17.21 25.79
CA ILE A 23 38.96 -17.56 26.59
C ILE A 23 39.45 -18.09 27.94
N GLU A 24 39.29 -17.29 28.99
CA GLU A 24 39.87 -17.59 30.32
C GLU A 24 39.18 -18.75 31.05
N ARG A 25 37.88 -18.97 30.79
CA ARG A 25 37.05 -19.95 31.51
C ARG A 25 36.42 -20.96 30.54
N CYS A 26 37.26 -21.68 29.81
CA CYS A 26 36.82 -22.67 28.83
C CYS A 26 36.84 -24.10 29.42
N PRO A 27 35.69 -24.81 29.50
CA PRO A 27 35.65 -26.23 29.86
C PRO A 27 36.46 -27.10 28.89
N SER A 28 37.12 -28.15 29.38
CA SER A 28 37.96 -29.03 28.56
C SER A 28 37.20 -29.79 27.47
N ASN A 29 35.89 -29.97 27.64
CA ASN A 29 34.95 -30.60 26.70
C ASN A 29 34.07 -29.59 25.93
N ALA A 30 34.40 -28.30 25.99
CA ALA A 30 33.60 -27.27 25.33
C ALA A 30 33.68 -27.38 23.80
N ILE A 31 32.60 -26.93 23.14
CA ILE A 31 32.55 -26.72 21.70
C ILE A 31 32.48 -25.21 21.46
N LEU A 32 33.44 -24.70 20.69
CA LEU A 32 33.49 -23.30 20.29
C LEU A 32 32.68 -23.09 19.01
N VAL A 33 31.76 -22.13 19.03
CA VAL A 33 30.99 -21.68 17.87
C VAL A 33 31.58 -20.36 17.40
N LEU A 34 32.16 -20.36 16.21
CA LEU A 34 32.75 -19.16 15.60
C LEU A 34 31.81 -18.62 14.53
N SER A 35 31.46 -17.34 14.64
CA SER A 35 30.61 -16.64 13.69
C SER A 35 31.23 -15.31 13.29
N TYR A 36 31.19 -15.03 11.99
CA TYR A 36 31.61 -13.75 11.44
C TYR A 36 30.87 -13.48 10.14
N VAL A 37 30.54 -12.23 9.88
CA VAL A 37 29.80 -11.83 8.67
C VAL A 37 30.64 -12.17 7.44
N GLY A 38 30.05 -12.92 6.50
CA GLY A 38 30.72 -13.36 5.27
C GLY A 38 31.56 -14.64 5.41
N PHE A 39 31.46 -15.36 6.53
CA PHE A 39 32.13 -16.65 6.75
C PHE A 39 31.16 -17.70 7.29
N THR A 40 31.40 -18.97 6.97
CA THR A 40 30.55 -20.06 7.45
C THR A 40 30.71 -20.22 8.96
N THR A 41 29.60 -20.42 9.66
CA THR A 41 29.64 -20.69 11.12
C THR A 41 30.20 -22.08 11.34
N ILE A 42 31.30 -22.18 12.09
CA ILE A 42 32.00 -23.43 12.37
C ILE A 42 31.91 -23.78 13.86
N GLN A 43 31.82 -25.08 14.14
CA GLN A 43 31.83 -25.63 15.51
C GLN A 43 33.10 -26.46 15.69
N VAL A 44 33.92 -26.09 16.67
CA VAL A 44 35.21 -26.74 16.92
C VAL A 44 35.28 -27.24 18.36
N PRO A 45 35.43 -28.56 18.61
CA PRO A 45 35.60 -29.08 19.96
C PRO A 45 37.02 -28.77 20.49
N VAL A 46 37.09 -28.33 21.75
CA VAL A 46 38.36 -27.93 22.41
C VAL A 46 39.24 -29.15 22.69
N GLU A 47 38.64 -30.27 23.13
CA GLU A 47 39.32 -31.55 23.42
C GLU A 47 40.56 -31.39 24.34
N GLY A 48 40.47 -30.49 25.33
CA GLY A 48 41.56 -30.22 26.27
C GLY A 48 42.77 -29.46 25.68
N ARG A 49 42.71 -28.98 24.44
CA ARG A 49 43.80 -28.21 23.82
C ARG A 49 43.80 -26.76 24.31
N SER A 50 44.96 -26.25 24.70
CA SER A 50 45.16 -24.86 25.12
C SER A 50 45.43 -23.90 23.97
N VAL A 51 45.83 -24.41 22.80
CA VAL A 51 46.09 -23.62 21.58
C VAL A 51 45.32 -24.23 20.42
N LEU A 52 44.52 -23.41 19.75
CA LEU A 52 43.66 -23.80 18.63
C LEU A 52 43.91 -22.84 17.47
N ASN A 53 44.36 -23.37 16.34
CA ASN A 53 44.44 -22.63 15.08
C ASN A 53 43.25 -23.03 14.22
N ILE A 54 42.36 -22.07 13.95
CA ILE A 54 41.09 -22.31 13.28
C ILE A 54 41.02 -21.40 12.04
N THR A 55 40.93 -22.00 10.86
CA THR A 55 40.74 -21.27 9.60
C THR A 55 39.26 -21.30 9.23
N MET A 56 38.63 -20.13 9.16
CA MET A 56 37.25 -20.02 8.69
C MET A 56 37.20 -20.00 7.16
N THR A 57 36.22 -20.68 6.59
CA THR A 57 35.98 -20.66 5.15
C THR A 57 35.07 -19.47 4.80
N PRO A 58 35.42 -18.63 3.82
CA PRO A 58 34.54 -17.56 3.36
C PRO A 58 33.20 -18.15 2.91
N ASP A 59 32.11 -17.53 3.35
CA ASP A 59 30.77 -17.86 2.91
C ASP A 59 30.51 -17.19 1.58
N ALA A 60 31.00 -17.82 0.51
CA ALA A 60 30.73 -17.40 -0.87
C ALA A 60 29.24 -17.52 -1.25
N LEU A 61 28.39 -18.05 -0.35
CA LEU A 61 26.93 -18.01 -0.44
C LEU A 61 26.36 -16.78 0.28
N ALA A 62 27.04 -15.63 0.22
CA ALA A 62 26.37 -14.35 0.31
C ALA A 62 25.27 -14.35 -0.77
N LEU A 63 24.06 -14.72 -0.35
CA LEU A 63 22.91 -15.12 -1.16
C LEU A 63 22.78 -14.25 -2.41
N GLU A 64 23.33 -14.71 -3.54
CA GLU A 64 23.02 -14.10 -4.81
C GLU A 64 21.50 -14.18 -4.97
N GLU A 65 20.85 -13.03 -5.09
CA GLU A 65 19.40 -12.98 -5.17
C GLU A 65 18.97 -13.77 -6.41
N VAL A 66 18.32 -14.90 -6.15
CA VAL A 66 17.72 -15.73 -7.18
C VAL A 66 16.36 -15.14 -7.52
N MET A 67 16.12 -14.92 -8.80
CA MET A 67 14.87 -14.39 -9.33
C MET A 67 14.21 -15.43 -10.24
N VAL A 68 12.88 -15.47 -10.21
CA VAL A 68 12.10 -16.37 -11.06
C VAL A 68 11.93 -15.71 -12.43
N VAL A 69 12.22 -16.48 -13.46
CA VAL A 69 12.02 -16.13 -14.87
C VAL A 69 11.11 -17.18 -15.50
N ALA A 70 10.73 -16.97 -16.77
CA ALA A 70 9.60 -17.65 -17.38
C ALA A 70 9.50 -19.18 -17.18
N TYR A 71 10.63 -19.89 -17.19
CA TYR A 71 10.69 -21.34 -17.00
C TYR A 71 11.81 -21.79 -16.04
N GLY A 72 12.23 -20.92 -15.12
CA GLY A 72 13.32 -21.29 -14.20
C GLY A 72 13.77 -20.17 -13.29
N THR A 73 14.96 -20.32 -12.74
CA THR A 73 15.57 -19.35 -11.84
C THR A 73 16.85 -18.79 -12.43
N ALA A 74 17.06 -17.49 -12.31
CA ALA A 74 18.27 -16.80 -12.73
C ALA A 74 18.86 -16.04 -11.55
N ARG A 75 20.18 -15.90 -11.52
CA ARG A 75 20.85 -15.01 -10.56
C ARG A 75 20.67 -13.57 -11.05
N LYS A 76 20.26 -12.68 -10.16
CA LYS A 76 20.05 -11.26 -10.48
C LYS A 76 21.29 -10.61 -11.11
N GLY A 77 22.49 -10.99 -10.67
CA GLY A 77 23.75 -10.45 -11.18
C GLY A 77 24.14 -10.94 -12.58
N THR A 78 23.64 -12.10 -13.03
CA THR A 78 23.97 -12.68 -14.34
C THR A 78 22.85 -12.53 -15.36
N TYR A 79 21.73 -11.91 -14.97
CA TYR A 79 20.59 -11.74 -15.85
C TYR A 79 20.81 -10.55 -16.79
N THR A 80 20.77 -10.81 -18.10
CA THR A 80 21.10 -9.83 -19.14
C THR A 80 19.93 -8.92 -19.54
N GLY A 81 18.71 -9.21 -19.08
CA GLY A 81 17.52 -8.38 -19.34
C GLY A 81 17.19 -7.41 -18.20
N ALA A 82 16.40 -6.36 -18.47
CA ALA A 82 15.90 -5.50 -17.41
C ALA A 82 14.77 -6.20 -16.64
N ALA A 83 15.12 -6.66 -15.44
CA ALA A 83 14.18 -7.16 -14.46
C ALA A 83 14.30 -6.41 -13.14
N SER A 84 13.24 -6.42 -12.35
CA SER A 84 13.21 -5.83 -11.01
C SER A 84 12.52 -6.78 -10.06
N VAL A 85 13.18 -7.09 -8.94
CA VAL A 85 12.70 -8.06 -7.96
C VAL A 85 12.28 -7.31 -6.70
N VAL A 86 11.05 -7.53 -6.27
CA VAL A 86 10.50 -7.03 -5.02
C VAL A 86 10.25 -8.23 -4.10
N LYS A 87 10.95 -8.27 -2.96
CA LYS A 87 10.80 -9.35 -1.97
C LYS A 87 9.60 -9.09 -1.06
N SER A 88 9.09 -10.16 -0.45
CA SER A 88 7.99 -10.11 0.54
C SER A 88 8.20 -9.07 1.65
N ASP A 89 9.43 -8.87 2.13
CA ASP A 89 9.73 -7.88 3.17
C ASP A 89 9.37 -6.44 2.78
N ALA A 90 9.37 -6.11 1.48
CA ALA A 90 9.04 -4.77 1.01
C ALA A 90 7.53 -4.52 0.89
N ILE A 91 6.71 -5.59 0.90
CA ILE A 91 5.25 -5.53 0.67
C ILE A 91 4.44 -5.98 1.89
N LYS A 92 5.00 -6.78 2.80
CA LYS A 92 4.27 -7.37 3.94
C LYS A 92 3.77 -6.34 4.95
N ASP A 93 4.43 -5.19 5.05
CA ASP A 93 4.15 -4.13 6.01
C ASP A 93 3.32 -2.99 5.40
N VAL A 94 2.99 -3.07 4.12
CA VAL A 94 2.16 -2.08 3.44
C VAL A 94 0.68 -2.46 3.65
N PRO A 95 -0.12 -1.62 4.32
CA PRO A 95 -1.55 -1.87 4.52
C PRO A 95 -2.32 -1.54 3.23
N THR A 96 -2.10 -2.30 2.18
CA THR A 96 -2.79 -2.13 0.89
C THR A 96 -3.65 -3.33 0.55
N LEU A 97 -4.80 -3.04 -0.05
CA LEU A 97 -5.82 -4.02 -0.45
C LEU A 97 -5.36 -4.96 -1.58
N SER A 98 -4.36 -4.54 -2.35
CA SER A 98 -3.74 -5.34 -3.41
C SER A 98 -2.23 -5.25 -3.30
N PHE A 99 -1.54 -6.34 -3.62
CA PHE A 99 -0.07 -6.34 -3.70
C PHE A 99 0.44 -5.38 -4.79
N GLU A 100 -0.39 -5.10 -5.79
CA GLU A 100 -0.11 -4.16 -6.88
C GLU A 100 0.18 -2.75 -6.35
N ASN A 101 -0.63 -2.26 -5.41
CA ASN A 101 -0.42 -0.96 -4.80
C ASN A 101 0.87 -0.92 -3.96
N ALA A 102 1.26 -2.04 -3.35
CA ALA A 102 2.52 -2.16 -2.62
C ALA A 102 3.77 -2.11 -3.53
N LEU A 103 3.62 -2.34 -4.83
CA LEU A 103 4.71 -2.18 -5.81
C LEU A 103 4.95 -0.70 -6.18
N SER A 104 4.04 0.21 -5.83
CA SER A 104 4.15 1.62 -6.14
C SER A 104 5.43 2.22 -5.56
N GLY A 105 6.25 2.82 -6.42
CA GLY A 105 7.55 3.38 -6.05
C GLY A 105 8.65 2.34 -5.74
N LYS A 106 8.36 1.04 -5.73
CA LYS A 106 9.35 -0.03 -5.51
C LYS A 106 10.00 -0.52 -6.81
N VAL A 107 9.34 -0.30 -7.95
CA VAL A 107 9.82 -0.73 -9.28
C VAL A 107 10.04 0.47 -10.20
N ALA A 108 11.28 0.66 -10.65
CA ALA A 108 11.61 1.75 -11.57
C ALA A 108 10.98 1.55 -12.96
N GLY A 109 10.31 2.60 -13.45
CA GLY A 109 9.60 2.59 -14.73
C GLY A 109 8.24 1.91 -14.69
N MET A 110 7.70 1.62 -13.50
CA MET A 110 6.33 1.16 -13.32
C MET A 110 5.46 2.31 -12.85
N GLN A 111 4.32 2.51 -13.53
CA GLN A 111 3.28 3.45 -13.13
C GLN A 111 2.07 2.65 -12.69
N ILE A 112 1.59 2.90 -11.47
CA ILE A 112 0.37 2.31 -10.92
C ILE A 112 -0.61 3.45 -10.70
N THR A 113 -1.80 3.35 -11.28
CA THR A 113 -2.86 4.35 -11.15
C THR A 113 -4.09 3.69 -10.56
N THR A 114 -4.51 4.14 -9.38
CA THR A 114 -5.78 3.76 -8.77
C THR A 114 -6.85 4.75 -9.21
N ASN A 115 -7.84 4.29 -9.97
CA ASN A 115 -8.87 5.16 -10.54
C ASN A 115 -9.93 5.58 -9.51
N SER A 116 -10.04 4.87 -8.39
CA SER A 116 -10.93 5.22 -7.29
C SER A 116 -10.35 4.78 -5.95
N GLY A 117 -10.84 5.40 -4.87
CA GLY A 117 -10.58 4.96 -3.50
C GLY A 117 -11.53 3.85 -3.03
N GLN A 118 -12.25 3.21 -3.96
CA GLN A 118 -13.17 2.14 -3.63
C GLN A 118 -12.40 0.89 -3.20
N ALA A 119 -12.82 0.33 -2.08
CA ALA A 119 -12.55 -1.05 -1.66
C ALA A 119 -12.57 -2.04 -2.84
N GLY A 120 -11.47 -2.75 -3.08
CA GLY A 120 -11.36 -3.73 -4.18
C GLY A 120 -11.25 -3.18 -5.61
N ALA A 121 -11.08 -1.86 -5.81
CA ALA A 121 -10.91 -1.29 -7.15
C ALA A 121 -9.66 -1.85 -7.87
N VAL A 122 -9.79 -2.10 -9.19
CA VAL A 122 -8.66 -2.51 -10.02
C VAL A 122 -7.67 -1.35 -10.18
N SER A 123 -6.41 -1.60 -9.85
CA SER A 123 -5.30 -0.69 -10.15
C SER A 123 -4.84 -0.89 -11.59
N SER A 124 -4.70 0.20 -12.35
CA SER A 124 -4.12 0.13 -13.69
C SER A 124 -2.60 0.18 -13.58
N ILE A 125 -1.92 -0.90 -13.97
CA ILE A 125 -0.45 -0.96 -14.02
C ILE A 125 0.02 -0.75 -15.45
N ARG A 126 1.06 0.07 -15.60
CA ARG A 126 1.80 0.26 -16.85
C ARG A 126 3.29 0.11 -16.59
N VAL A 127 3.94 -0.74 -17.37
CA VAL A 127 5.40 -0.91 -17.33
C VAL A 127 5.99 -0.16 -18.51
N ARG A 128 6.83 0.84 -18.23
CA ARG A 128 7.47 1.74 -19.20
C ARG A 128 6.51 2.60 -20.03
N GLY A 129 5.37 2.95 -19.45
CA GLY A 129 4.41 3.88 -20.06
C GLY A 129 3.41 3.20 -20.99
N ILE A 130 2.95 3.93 -22.01
CA ILE A 130 1.90 3.50 -22.93
C ILE A 130 2.57 2.84 -24.15
N GLY A 131 2.36 1.53 -24.31
CA GLY A 131 2.94 0.74 -25.42
C GLY A 131 2.07 0.68 -26.67
N SER A 132 0.77 0.98 -26.54
CA SER A 132 -0.20 0.95 -27.64
C SER A 132 -1.27 2.03 -27.49
N MET A 133 -1.71 2.57 -28.62
CA MET A 133 -2.83 3.51 -28.69
C MET A 133 -4.20 2.80 -28.74
N ASN A 134 -4.24 1.56 -29.27
CA ASN A 134 -5.49 0.85 -29.57
C ASN A 134 -5.63 -0.53 -28.89
N ALA A 135 -4.54 -1.07 -28.32
CA ALA A 135 -4.56 -2.34 -27.60
C ALA A 135 -4.45 -2.12 -26.08
N SER A 136 -4.74 -3.17 -25.29
CA SER A 136 -4.52 -3.13 -23.84
C SER A 136 -3.05 -2.82 -23.55
N ASN A 137 -2.82 -1.98 -22.55
CA ASN A 137 -1.50 -1.60 -22.03
C ASN A 137 -1.19 -2.26 -20.68
N GLU A 138 -2.04 -3.18 -20.21
CA GLU A 138 -1.78 -3.93 -18.98
C GLU A 138 -0.68 -4.97 -19.19
N PRO A 139 0.19 -5.19 -18.19
CA PRO A 139 1.16 -6.26 -18.21
C PRO A 139 0.49 -7.63 -18.08
N LEU A 140 1.20 -8.68 -18.48
CA LEU A 140 0.78 -10.05 -18.20
C LEU A 140 1.15 -10.42 -16.76
N TYR A 141 0.19 -10.94 -15.98
CA TYR A 141 0.46 -11.50 -14.67
C TYR A 141 0.71 -13.00 -14.80
N VAL A 142 1.69 -13.51 -14.06
CA VAL A 142 1.98 -14.94 -14.01
C VAL A 142 2.15 -15.33 -12.56
N ILE A 143 1.28 -16.20 -12.06
CA ILE A 143 1.31 -16.67 -10.67
C ILE A 143 1.78 -18.11 -10.69
N ASP A 144 2.93 -18.37 -10.07
CA ASP A 144 3.55 -19.71 -10.00
C ASP A 144 3.65 -20.43 -11.36
N GLY A 145 3.94 -19.66 -12.41
CA GLY A 145 4.09 -20.15 -13.79
C GLY A 145 2.80 -20.18 -14.61
N VAL A 146 1.63 -19.96 -14.00
CA VAL A 146 0.35 -19.90 -14.72
C VAL A 146 0.02 -18.45 -15.09
N PRO A 147 -0.14 -18.13 -16.39
CA PRO A 147 -0.54 -16.79 -16.80
C PRO A 147 -1.99 -16.52 -16.39
N VAL A 148 -2.20 -15.39 -15.72
CA VAL A 148 -3.51 -14.90 -15.32
C VAL A 148 -3.74 -13.56 -16.00
N THR A 149 -4.87 -13.41 -16.67
CA THR A 149 -5.26 -12.13 -17.24
C THR A 149 -5.77 -11.23 -16.13
N SER A 150 -5.12 -10.07 -15.98
CA SER A 150 -5.70 -8.96 -15.21
C SER A 150 -6.92 -8.39 -15.93
N GLY A 151 -7.82 -7.78 -15.15
CA GLY A 151 -9.02 -7.13 -15.67
C GLY A 151 -10.22 -7.33 -14.78
N SER A 152 -11.24 -6.50 -15.02
CA SER A 152 -12.55 -6.62 -14.37
C SER A 152 -13.20 -7.95 -14.78
N THR A 153 -13.22 -8.92 -13.87
CA THR A 153 -13.95 -10.19 -14.09
C THR A 153 -15.45 -10.03 -13.77
N GLY A 154 -15.90 -8.81 -13.47
CA GLY A 154 -17.30 -8.48 -13.25
C GLY A 154 -18.11 -8.49 -14.55
N GLN A 155 -18.82 -9.59 -14.81
CA GLN A 155 -19.92 -9.66 -15.77
C GLN A 155 -21.17 -9.03 -15.13
N MET A 156 -21.23 -7.70 -14.98
CA MET A 156 -22.50 -7.05 -14.67
C MET A 156 -22.63 -5.74 -15.43
N SER A 157 -23.44 -5.78 -16.49
CA SER A 157 -23.70 -4.71 -17.46
C SER A 157 -24.79 -3.73 -16.98
N ASP A 158 -24.92 -3.48 -15.68
CA ASP A 158 -26.00 -2.62 -15.19
C ASP A 158 -25.59 -1.82 -13.95
N TYR A 159 -25.45 -0.50 -14.15
CA TYR A 159 -25.32 0.64 -13.22
C TYR A 159 -24.39 0.58 -11.97
N LEU A 160 -23.81 -0.56 -11.58
CA LEU A 160 -22.80 -0.68 -10.52
C LEU A 160 -21.52 -1.29 -11.10
N TYR A 161 -20.50 -0.45 -11.28
CA TYR A 161 -19.15 -0.87 -11.68
C TYR A 161 -18.44 -1.63 -10.54
N SER A 162 -18.84 -2.89 -10.28
CA SER A 162 -18.04 -3.79 -9.42
C SER A 162 -16.87 -4.31 -10.23
N THR A 163 -15.76 -3.59 -10.19
CA THR A 163 -14.54 -3.98 -10.89
C THR A 163 -13.84 -5.06 -10.07
N ASN A 164 -14.10 -6.34 -10.34
CA ASN A 164 -13.49 -7.44 -9.60
C ASN A 164 -12.06 -7.68 -10.10
N ASN A 165 -11.08 -7.22 -9.33
CA ASN A 165 -9.68 -7.52 -9.58
C ASN A 165 -9.35 -8.94 -9.10
N VAL A 166 -9.02 -9.87 -10.00
CA VAL A 166 -8.54 -11.20 -9.57
C VAL A 166 -7.28 -11.06 -8.71
N MET A 167 -6.46 -10.04 -8.96
CA MET A 167 -5.24 -9.78 -8.18
C MET A 167 -5.52 -9.24 -6.77
N SER A 168 -6.70 -8.66 -6.49
CA SER A 168 -7.07 -8.27 -5.11
C SER A 168 -7.54 -9.46 -4.27
N THR A 169 -7.78 -10.62 -4.88
CA THR A 169 -8.10 -11.85 -4.14
C THR A 169 -6.87 -12.57 -3.62
N LEU A 170 -5.68 -12.22 -4.12
CA LEU A 170 -4.41 -12.77 -3.65
C LEU A 170 -3.93 -12.01 -2.41
N ASN A 171 -3.72 -12.75 -1.34
CA ASN A 171 -3.19 -12.20 -0.11
C ASN A 171 -1.71 -11.82 -0.28
N PRO A 172 -1.32 -10.54 -0.06
CA PRO A 172 0.09 -10.14 -0.10
C PRO A 172 0.99 -10.91 0.87
N GLN A 173 0.44 -11.44 1.97
CA GLN A 173 1.20 -12.23 2.95
C GLN A 173 1.62 -13.61 2.41
N ASP A 174 0.99 -14.10 1.35
CA ASP A 174 1.33 -15.39 0.74
C ASP A 174 2.36 -15.27 -0.38
N ILE A 175 2.72 -14.03 -0.74
CA ILE A 175 3.71 -13.74 -1.78
C ILE A 175 5.11 -13.85 -1.18
N GLU A 176 5.98 -14.64 -1.83
CA GLU A 176 7.40 -14.72 -1.51
C GLU A 176 8.20 -13.62 -2.23
N SER A 177 7.96 -13.48 -3.53
CA SER A 177 8.61 -12.47 -4.35
C SER A 177 7.77 -12.10 -5.57
N ILE A 178 8.00 -10.88 -6.06
CA ILE A 178 7.43 -10.38 -7.30
C ILE A 178 8.59 -9.99 -8.21
N THR A 179 8.64 -10.60 -9.39
CA THR A 179 9.64 -10.29 -10.41
C THR A 179 8.96 -9.61 -11.59
N VAL A 180 9.36 -8.38 -11.87
CA VAL A 180 8.86 -7.59 -12.99
C VAL A 180 9.87 -7.65 -14.13
N LEU A 181 9.48 -8.25 -15.24
CA LEU A 181 10.24 -8.27 -16.49
C LEU A 181 9.82 -7.06 -17.34
N LYS A 182 10.75 -6.13 -17.54
CA LYS A 182 10.47 -4.82 -18.19
C LYS A 182 10.85 -4.78 -19.66
N ASP A 183 11.71 -5.70 -20.10
CA ASP A 183 12.19 -5.80 -21.48
C ASP A 183 11.49 -6.89 -22.28
N ALA A 184 11.40 -6.66 -23.59
CA ALA A 184 10.97 -7.66 -24.56
C ALA A 184 11.89 -8.91 -24.57
N ALA A 185 13.20 -8.74 -24.40
CA ALA A 185 14.14 -9.88 -24.33
C ALA A 185 13.91 -10.74 -23.08
N ALA A 186 13.53 -10.12 -21.96
CA ALA A 186 13.25 -10.79 -20.71
C ALA A 186 11.91 -11.55 -20.75
N SER A 187 10.94 -10.99 -21.47
CA SER A 187 9.55 -11.43 -21.51
C SER A 187 9.17 -12.25 -22.75
N ALA A 188 10.08 -12.38 -23.74
CA ALA A 188 9.86 -13.08 -25.02
C ALA A 188 9.31 -14.50 -24.87
N LEU A 189 9.66 -15.18 -23.78
CA LEU A 189 9.22 -16.54 -23.46
C LEU A 189 7.70 -16.65 -23.19
N TYR A 190 7.04 -15.54 -22.85
CA TYR A 190 5.60 -15.45 -22.66
C TYR A 190 4.83 -14.98 -23.91
N GLY A 191 5.54 -14.73 -25.01
CA GLY A 191 4.95 -14.40 -26.31
C GLY A 191 4.38 -12.99 -26.42
N SER A 192 3.45 -12.79 -27.38
CA SER A 192 2.92 -11.46 -27.73
C SER A 192 2.16 -10.76 -26.60
N ARG A 193 1.59 -11.53 -25.66
CA ARG A 193 0.91 -10.99 -24.46
C ARG A 193 1.86 -10.29 -23.50
N ALA A 194 3.16 -10.52 -23.65
CA ALA A 194 4.22 -9.99 -22.81
C ALA A 194 4.79 -8.65 -23.31
N ALA A 195 4.23 -8.09 -24.38
CA ALA A 195 4.72 -6.85 -25.02
C ALA A 195 4.71 -5.64 -24.07
N ASN A 196 3.79 -5.61 -23.10
CA ASN A 196 3.68 -4.57 -22.07
C ASN A 196 4.43 -4.92 -20.77
N GLY A 197 5.30 -5.93 -20.79
CA GLY A 197 5.98 -6.47 -19.62
C GLY A 197 5.23 -7.62 -18.93
N VAL A 198 5.92 -8.28 -18.01
CA VAL A 198 5.38 -9.42 -17.25
C VAL A 198 5.64 -9.23 -15.76
N ILE A 199 4.61 -9.46 -14.94
CA ILE A 199 4.71 -9.47 -13.48
C ILE A 199 4.57 -10.92 -13.03
N LEU A 200 5.69 -11.50 -12.61
CA LEU A 200 5.74 -12.85 -12.05
C LEU A 200 5.56 -12.75 -10.54
N VAL A 201 4.54 -13.42 -10.03
CA VAL A 201 4.27 -13.58 -8.61
C VAL A 201 4.62 -15.00 -8.22
N THR A 202 5.49 -15.14 -7.22
CA THR A 202 5.86 -16.44 -6.64
C THR A 202 5.29 -16.52 -5.23
N THR A 203 4.52 -17.57 -4.95
CA THR A 203 3.94 -17.82 -3.63
C THR A 203 4.92 -18.51 -2.69
N LYS A 204 4.71 -18.35 -1.38
CA LYS A 204 5.54 -18.96 -0.34
C LYS A 204 5.38 -20.49 -0.36
N THR A 205 6.51 -21.17 -0.23
CA THR A 205 6.57 -22.62 -0.05
C THR A 205 7.05 -22.97 1.36
N GLY A 206 6.79 -24.21 1.80
CA GLY A 206 7.22 -24.70 3.10
C GLY A 206 8.75 -24.72 3.21
N ARG A 207 9.28 -24.19 4.32
CA ARG A 207 10.73 -24.17 4.60
C ARG A 207 11.12 -25.36 5.46
N LEU A 208 12.30 -25.93 5.18
CA LEU A 208 12.87 -27.03 5.94
C LEU A 208 13.00 -26.65 7.42
N GLY A 209 12.51 -27.54 8.28
CA GLY A 209 12.58 -27.36 9.72
C GLY A 209 11.23 -27.53 10.40
N ARG A 210 11.16 -27.07 11.65
CA ARG A 210 9.95 -27.19 12.46
C ARG A 210 8.77 -26.42 11.82
N PRO A 211 7.54 -26.92 11.93
CA PRO A 211 6.36 -26.18 11.51
C PRO A 211 6.32 -24.78 12.12
N VAL A 212 6.04 -23.78 11.30
CA VAL A 212 5.86 -22.40 11.72
C VAL A 212 4.42 -22.00 11.45
N VAL A 213 3.77 -21.52 12.52
CA VAL A 213 2.42 -20.94 12.47
C VAL A 213 2.56 -19.44 12.68
N ASN A 214 2.04 -18.66 11.74
CA ASN A 214 2.00 -17.21 11.83
C ASN A 214 0.54 -16.76 11.85
N PHE A 215 0.23 -15.89 12.79
CA PHE A 215 -1.06 -15.21 12.86
C PHE A 215 -0.82 -13.70 12.89
N LYS A 216 -1.51 -12.97 12.01
CA LYS A 216 -1.46 -11.51 11.93
C LYS A 216 -2.89 -10.98 11.97
N ALA A 217 -3.12 -9.98 12.80
CA ALA A 217 -4.37 -9.26 12.86
C ALA A 217 -4.07 -7.76 12.72
N SER A 218 -4.80 -7.06 11.87
CA SER A 218 -4.66 -5.62 11.67
C SER A 218 -6.03 -4.96 11.69
N VAL A 219 -6.15 -3.83 12.37
CA VAL A 219 -7.35 -3.00 12.38
C VAL A 219 -6.94 -1.57 12.02
N GLY A 220 -7.61 -1.00 11.04
CA GLY A 220 -7.39 0.37 10.56
C GLY A 220 -8.66 1.21 10.66
N LEU A 221 -8.49 2.50 10.89
CA LEU A 221 -9.58 3.48 10.87
C LEU A 221 -9.28 4.50 9.76
N THR A 222 -10.26 4.74 8.90
CA THR A 222 -10.18 5.75 7.84
C THR A 222 -11.24 6.82 8.13
N PRO A 223 -10.89 7.87 8.89
CA PRO A 223 -11.85 8.88 9.32
C PRO A 223 -12.19 9.89 8.21
N SER A 224 -11.24 10.18 7.33
CA SER A 224 -11.36 11.19 6.28
C SER A 224 -10.51 10.84 5.07
N PHE A 225 -10.64 11.62 4.01
CA PHE A 225 -9.78 11.54 2.83
C PHE A 225 -8.30 11.77 3.20
N ALA A 226 -7.39 11.07 2.50
CA ALA A 226 -5.95 11.20 2.68
C ALA A 226 -5.39 12.53 2.14
N THR A 227 -6.15 13.20 1.26
CA THR A 227 -5.81 14.51 0.68
C THR A 227 -6.76 15.57 1.20
N VAL A 228 -6.22 16.75 1.48
CA VAL A 228 -7.03 17.94 1.78
C VAL A 228 -7.77 18.31 0.49
N ASN A 229 -9.08 18.17 0.50
CA ASN A 229 -9.92 18.69 -0.57
C ASN A 229 -9.98 20.22 -0.48
N PHE A 230 -10.41 20.89 -1.55
CA PHE A 230 -10.64 22.33 -1.50
C PHE A 230 -11.60 22.67 -0.37
N ASP A 231 -11.29 23.72 0.38
CA ASP A 231 -12.18 24.25 1.40
C ASP A 231 -13.50 24.62 0.72
N ILE A 232 -14.56 23.89 1.07
CA ILE A 232 -15.90 24.21 0.61
C ILE A 232 -16.37 25.45 1.36
N ALA A 233 -16.91 26.42 0.62
CA ALA A 233 -17.60 27.52 1.26
C ALA A 233 -18.77 26.95 2.07
N SER A 234 -18.80 27.25 3.36
CA SER A 234 -19.95 26.96 4.21
C SER A 234 -21.22 27.53 3.57
N PRO A 235 -22.40 26.94 3.78
CA PRO A 235 -23.63 27.48 3.23
C PRO A 235 -23.85 28.97 3.54
N GLU A 236 -23.40 29.44 4.69
CA GLU A 236 -23.37 30.84 5.12
C GLU A 236 -22.53 31.69 4.16
N GLN A 237 -21.27 31.29 3.92
CA GLN A 237 -20.37 31.96 2.99
C GLN A 237 -20.91 31.93 1.54
N GLN A 238 -21.58 30.85 1.14
CA GLN A 238 -22.22 30.77 -0.18
C GLN A 238 -23.35 31.81 -0.31
N VAL A 239 -24.18 31.95 0.73
CA VAL A 239 -25.27 32.94 0.75
C VAL A 239 -24.70 34.36 0.81
N GLU A 240 -23.65 34.60 1.59
CA GLU A 240 -22.94 35.87 1.63
C GLU A 240 -22.37 36.23 0.26
N LEU A 241 -21.76 35.28 -0.44
CA LEU A 241 -21.27 35.47 -1.81
C LEU A 241 -22.42 35.79 -2.79
N TYR A 242 -23.59 35.15 -2.65
CA TYR A 242 -24.75 35.52 -3.47
C TYR A 242 -25.23 36.95 -3.18
N TYR A 243 -25.27 37.33 -1.91
CA TYR A 243 -25.63 38.68 -1.50
C TYR A 243 -24.65 39.72 -2.06
N GLU A 244 -23.35 39.48 -1.89
CA GLU A 244 -22.28 40.32 -2.43
C GLU A 244 -22.42 40.49 -3.94
N ASN A 245 -22.66 39.40 -4.69
CA ASN A 245 -22.84 39.46 -6.14
C ASN A 245 -24.05 40.33 -6.54
N PHE A 246 -25.20 40.17 -5.89
CA PHE A 246 -26.37 40.99 -6.20
C PHE A 246 -26.19 42.46 -5.78
N TRP A 247 -25.51 42.70 -4.66
CA TRP A 247 -25.20 44.04 -4.17
C TRP A 247 -24.22 44.76 -5.11
N ASN A 248 -23.16 44.06 -5.57
CA ASN A 248 -22.18 44.56 -6.53
C ASN A 248 -22.83 44.85 -7.89
N ALA A 249 -23.78 44.04 -8.34
CA ALA A 249 -24.55 44.32 -9.56
C ALA A 249 -25.34 45.63 -9.42
N GLY A 250 -26.04 45.83 -8.29
CA GLY A 250 -26.73 47.09 -8.02
C GLY A 250 -25.78 48.30 -7.98
N LYS A 251 -24.58 48.13 -7.42
CA LYS A 251 -23.54 49.16 -7.40
C LYS A 251 -22.96 49.48 -8.76
N TYR A 252 -22.76 48.47 -9.59
CA TYR A 252 -22.33 48.63 -10.98
C TYR A 252 -23.34 49.47 -11.78
N ASP A 253 -24.64 49.28 -11.52
CA ASP A 253 -25.73 50.07 -12.11
C ASP A 253 -25.86 51.50 -11.54
N GLY A 254 -24.99 51.90 -10.61
CA GLY A 254 -24.95 53.25 -10.02
C GLY A 254 -25.90 53.47 -8.85
N ASN A 255 -26.46 52.41 -8.25
CA ASN A 255 -27.37 52.53 -7.11
C ASN A 255 -26.63 52.88 -5.79
N THR A 256 -27.37 53.46 -4.84
CA THR A 256 -26.87 53.68 -3.46
C THR A 256 -26.73 52.35 -2.71
N ASP A 257 -25.93 52.30 -1.64
CA ASP A 257 -25.77 51.07 -0.83
C ASP A 257 -27.11 50.49 -0.37
N ALA A 258 -28.02 51.35 0.08
CA ALA A 258 -29.36 50.96 0.50
C ALA A 258 -30.20 50.37 -0.64
N ALA A 259 -30.16 50.97 -1.84
CA ALA A 259 -30.91 50.46 -3.00
C ALA A 259 -30.32 49.15 -3.53
N SER A 260 -29.00 49.01 -3.55
CA SER A 260 -28.30 47.77 -3.92
C SER A 260 -28.59 46.65 -2.93
N SER A 261 -28.52 46.92 -1.63
CA SER A 261 -28.86 45.97 -0.57
C SER A 261 -30.33 45.54 -0.63
N ALA A 262 -31.26 46.48 -0.78
CA ALA A 262 -32.68 46.16 -0.89
C ALA A 262 -32.99 45.25 -2.10
N SER A 263 -32.36 45.50 -3.25
CA SER A 263 -32.48 44.66 -4.45
C SER A 263 -31.89 43.27 -4.21
N ALA A 264 -30.70 43.19 -3.62
CA ALA A 264 -30.02 41.94 -3.29
C ALA A 264 -30.84 41.08 -2.30
N LEU A 265 -31.33 41.69 -1.22
CA LEU A 265 -32.22 41.04 -0.25
C LEU A 265 -33.53 40.59 -0.90
N ALA A 266 -34.14 41.38 -1.78
CA ALA A 266 -35.35 40.99 -2.49
C ALA A 266 -35.12 39.74 -3.37
N GLN A 267 -33.98 39.67 -4.05
CA GLN A 267 -33.60 38.51 -4.86
C GLN A 267 -33.34 37.26 -4.01
N LEU A 268 -32.61 37.39 -2.90
CA LEU A 268 -32.36 36.28 -1.98
C LEU A 268 -33.65 35.78 -1.32
N ASN A 269 -34.45 36.68 -0.75
CA ASN A 269 -35.72 36.33 -0.12
C ASN A 269 -36.67 35.68 -1.15
N LYS A 270 -36.76 36.17 -2.39
CA LYS A 270 -37.56 35.51 -3.43
C LYS A 270 -37.11 34.07 -3.72
N ARG A 271 -35.80 33.79 -3.63
CA ARG A 271 -35.22 32.46 -3.91
C ARG A 271 -35.38 31.49 -2.74
N PHE A 272 -35.11 31.93 -1.51
CA PHE A 272 -35.07 31.03 -0.35
C PHE A 272 -36.23 31.16 0.65
N ASN A 273 -37.14 32.15 0.53
CA ASN A 273 -38.34 32.21 1.39
C ASN A 273 -39.18 30.94 1.27
N LYS A 274 -39.31 30.37 0.06
CA LYS A 274 -39.99 29.09 -0.17
C LYS A 274 -39.35 27.89 0.55
N HIS A 275 -38.10 28.04 0.98
CA HIS A 275 -37.34 27.02 1.71
C HIS A 275 -37.33 27.29 3.23
N GLY A 276 -37.99 28.36 3.68
CA GLY A 276 -38.09 28.73 5.10
C GLY A 276 -36.95 29.62 5.59
N TYR A 277 -36.29 30.40 4.73
CA TYR A 277 -35.22 31.33 5.11
C TYR A 277 -35.58 32.77 4.75
N ARG A 278 -35.20 33.71 5.60
CA ARG A 278 -35.30 35.16 5.40
C ARG A 278 -33.92 35.78 5.56
N PHE A 279 -33.64 36.82 4.81
CA PHE A 279 -32.38 37.58 4.90
C PHE A 279 -32.65 39.04 5.20
N THR A 280 -31.81 39.61 6.05
CA THR A 280 -31.77 41.04 6.41
C THR A 280 -30.33 41.54 6.41
N ALA A 281 -30.12 42.85 6.24
CA ALA A 281 -28.80 43.47 6.31
C ALA A 281 -28.94 44.85 6.94
N ASP A 282 -28.51 45.01 8.19
CA ASP A 282 -28.85 46.19 9.01
C ASP A 282 -28.09 47.46 8.59
N ASP A 283 -26.87 47.31 8.07
CA ASP A 283 -26.03 48.44 7.63
C ASP A 283 -26.01 48.64 6.10
N ASN A 284 -26.75 47.83 5.35
CA ASN A 284 -26.79 47.82 3.87
C ASN A 284 -25.45 47.55 3.17
N THR A 285 -24.41 47.12 3.89
CA THR A 285 -23.13 46.67 3.34
C THR A 285 -23.12 45.16 3.12
N VAL A 286 -22.07 44.65 2.46
CA VAL A 286 -21.89 43.22 2.14
C VAL A 286 -21.76 42.37 3.42
N ASN A 287 -21.13 42.92 4.47
CA ASN A 287 -20.74 42.16 5.68
C ASN A 287 -21.85 42.07 6.74
N SER A 288 -23.01 42.72 6.56
CA SER A 288 -24.09 42.73 7.57
C SER A 288 -25.21 41.75 7.29
N LEU A 289 -25.01 40.84 6.34
CA LEU A 289 -26.03 39.86 6.01
C LEU A 289 -26.32 38.95 7.20
N GLN A 290 -27.57 38.98 7.66
CA GLN A 290 -28.11 38.09 8.66
C GLN A 290 -29.04 37.09 8.00
N ILE A 291 -28.84 35.82 8.34
CA ILE A 291 -29.66 34.71 7.87
C ILE A 291 -30.61 34.32 9.00
N LEU A 292 -31.90 34.49 8.76
CA LEU A 292 -32.97 34.20 9.72
C LEU A 292 -33.79 33.01 9.19
N GLY A 293 -34.23 32.14 10.10
CA GLY A 293 -35.20 31.09 9.75
C GLY A 293 -36.62 31.62 9.77
N MET A 294 -37.48 31.02 8.96
CA MET A 294 -38.92 31.15 9.06
C MET A 294 -39.47 29.83 9.60
N THR A 295 -40.34 29.89 10.61
CA THR A 295 -41.04 28.70 11.10
C THR A 295 -42.11 28.29 10.09
N ASP A 296 -42.04 27.07 9.57
CA ASP A 296 -43.04 26.50 8.65
C ASP A 296 -44.29 25.96 9.38
N GLY A 297 -44.37 26.19 10.70
CA GLY A 297 -45.42 25.69 11.59
C GLY A 297 -45.14 24.29 12.16
N GLN A 298 -44.06 23.61 11.77
CA GLN A 298 -43.66 22.31 12.33
C GLN A 298 -42.21 22.28 12.85
N GLU A 299 -41.25 22.92 12.16
CA GLU A 299 -39.88 23.05 12.67
C GLU A 299 -39.33 24.47 12.44
N ASN A 300 -38.62 24.99 13.45
CA ASN A 300 -37.79 26.18 13.29
C ASN A 300 -36.48 25.78 12.60
N ARG A 301 -36.25 26.29 11.39
CA ARG A 301 -35.06 26.03 10.56
C ARG A 301 -33.97 27.10 10.71
N GLU A 302 -34.12 28.02 11.66
CA GLU A 302 -33.13 29.05 11.99
C GLU A 302 -31.71 28.48 12.01
N GLY A 303 -30.90 28.86 11.01
CA GLY A 303 -29.48 28.55 10.93
C GLY A 303 -29.11 27.07 10.91
N LYS A 304 -30.03 26.14 10.60
CA LYS A 304 -29.68 24.72 10.52
C LYS A 304 -29.15 24.39 9.13
N TYR A 305 -27.83 24.32 9.04
CA TYR A 305 -27.13 23.83 7.86
C TYR A 305 -26.82 22.34 8.01
N TYR A 306 -26.98 21.60 6.92
CA TYR A 306 -26.63 20.19 6.88
C TYR A 306 -25.19 20.06 6.37
N ASN A 307 -24.33 19.45 7.19
CA ASN A 307 -23.04 19.01 6.73
C ASN A 307 -23.24 17.75 5.86
N TRP A 308 -23.26 17.92 4.55
CA TRP A 308 -23.43 16.80 3.63
C TRP A 308 -22.28 15.79 3.69
N ASP A 309 -21.09 16.21 4.11
CA ASP A 309 -19.97 15.28 4.28
C ASP A 309 -20.23 14.29 5.41
N ASP A 310 -20.82 14.74 6.53
CA ASP A 310 -21.19 13.85 7.65
C ASP A 310 -22.34 12.89 7.29
N VAL A 311 -23.16 13.25 6.31
CA VAL A 311 -24.27 12.41 5.83
C VAL A 311 -23.77 11.37 4.83
N LEU A 312 -22.89 11.77 3.92
CA LEU A 312 -22.40 10.94 2.82
C LEU A 312 -21.22 10.06 3.23
N PHE A 313 -20.41 10.51 4.18
CA PHE A 313 -19.22 9.81 4.63
C PHE A 313 -19.31 9.42 6.09
N ARG A 314 -18.61 8.35 6.43
CA ARG A 314 -18.46 7.86 7.79
C ARG A 314 -17.03 7.40 7.98
N THR A 315 -16.58 7.38 9.23
CA THR A 315 -15.34 6.68 9.56
C THR A 315 -15.49 5.19 9.22
N ALA A 316 -14.68 4.72 8.27
CA ALA A 316 -14.65 3.31 7.89
C ALA A 316 -13.69 2.54 8.81
N ILE A 317 -14.07 1.30 9.14
CA ILE A 317 -13.23 0.37 9.93
C ILE A 317 -12.78 -0.73 9.00
N TYR A 318 -11.47 -0.84 8.83
CA TYR A 318 -10.81 -1.89 8.07
C TYR A 318 -10.28 -2.97 9.01
N GLN A 319 -10.49 -4.25 8.69
CA GLN A 319 -9.99 -5.36 9.51
C GLN A 319 -9.42 -6.47 8.63
N THR A 320 -8.23 -6.96 8.98
CA THR A 320 -7.62 -8.15 8.37
C THR A 320 -7.16 -9.15 9.40
N TYR A 321 -7.36 -10.43 9.08
CA TYR A 321 -6.90 -11.56 9.87
C TYR A 321 -6.28 -12.58 8.93
N ASP A 322 -4.98 -12.82 9.11
CA ASP A 322 -4.20 -13.75 8.31
C ASP A 322 -3.66 -14.86 9.21
N LEU A 323 -3.91 -16.10 8.82
CA LEU A 323 -3.33 -17.28 9.43
C LEU A 323 -2.56 -18.05 8.37
N SER A 324 -1.30 -18.38 8.62
CA SER A 324 -0.53 -19.28 7.76
C SER A 324 0.20 -20.34 8.56
N VAL A 325 0.29 -21.52 7.95
CA VAL A 325 1.00 -22.69 8.47
C VAL A 325 1.95 -23.17 7.38
N SER A 326 3.21 -23.32 7.73
CA SER A 326 4.25 -23.75 6.80
C SER A 326 5.19 -24.74 7.45
N GLY A 327 5.70 -25.67 6.66
CA GLY A 327 6.74 -26.59 7.09
C GLY A 327 7.23 -27.45 5.94
N ALA A 328 8.44 -27.96 6.07
CA ALA A 328 8.97 -28.96 5.15
C ALA A 328 9.88 -29.97 5.84
N SER A 329 9.81 -31.20 5.36
CA SER A 329 10.74 -32.29 5.62
C SER A 329 11.57 -32.54 4.35
N ASP A 330 12.52 -33.47 4.41
CA ASP A 330 13.34 -33.87 3.26
C ASP A 330 12.53 -34.43 2.07
N ARG A 331 11.27 -34.82 2.31
CA ARG A 331 10.41 -35.47 1.30
C ARG A 331 9.13 -34.71 0.98
N THR A 332 8.74 -33.76 1.82
CA THR A 332 7.45 -33.06 1.69
C THR A 332 7.59 -31.61 2.09
N SER A 333 6.96 -30.72 1.34
CA SER A 333 6.83 -29.30 1.67
C SER A 333 5.36 -28.93 1.63
N TYR A 334 4.91 -28.13 2.59
CA TYR A 334 3.54 -27.62 2.63
C TYR A 334 3.51 -26.16 3.09
N TYR A 335 2.59 -25.42 2.48
CA TYR A 335 2.19 -24.09 2.89
C TYR A 335 0.68 -24.02 2.78
N SER A 336 0.02 -23.47 3.80
CA SER A 336 -1.42 -23.26 3.80
C SER A 336 -1.72 -21.95 4.51
N SER A 337 -2.58 -21.14 3.91
CA SER A 337 -2.97 -19.85 4.45
C SER A 337 -4.49 -19.67 4.38
N LEU A 338 -5.00 -18.85 5.29
CA LEU A 338 -6.36 -18.37 5.32
C LEU A 338 -6.30 -16.88 5.64
N SER A 339 -6.99 -16.08 4.85
CA SER A 339 -7.10 -14.65 5.06
C SER A 339 -8.57 -14.25 5.08
N TYR A 340 -8.90 -13.33 5.99
CA TYR A 340 -10.18 -12.66 6.02
C TYR A 340 -9.97 -11.16 6.09
N THR A 341 -10.52 -10.46 5.09
CA THR A 341 -10.49 -9.00 5.00
C THR A 341 -11.92 -8.48 4.99
N LYS A 342 -12.18 -7.47 5.83
CA LYS A 342 -13.44 -6.73 5.87
C LYS A 342 -13.17 -5.23 5.71
N GLU A 343 -13.90 -4.66 4.76
CA GLU A 343 -13.87 -3.25 4.35
C GLU A 343 -15.24 -2.59 4.56
#